data_AF-A0A919XHM5-F1
#
_entry.id   AF-A0A919XHM5-F1
#
_cell.length_a   1.000
_cell.length_b   1.000
_cell.length_c   1.000
_cell.angle_alpha   90.00
_cell.angle_beta   90.00
_cell.angle_gamma   90.00
#
_symmetry.space_group_name_H-M   'P 1'
#
loop_
_entity.id
_entity.type
_entity.pdbx_description
1 polymer ?
#
loop_
_entity_poly.entity_id
_entity_poly.type
_entity_poly.pdbx_seq_one_letter_code
_entity_poly.pdbx_strand_id
1 'polypeptide(L)'
;MQEYRLTLKDTQIVWGKAIDIESLIGKYPSDSIRQGMNETLDWNLPAGVYRAKEIVMELDKMLEAMLVQLGEPVNGDPTVLLDSLQANLAISGRVSSLPLGPLALEDKAGVELTAQAVRIGEQLVSWAREYNAEKKTLAKYGPETLGKMEFRSHCYGHALIPQAIAQVWGPFGGPRIMQIYNEYLHQFVLLRDALLPFANWEEVPFEVKEYTEFKGLRFLEPAREVFLTQLLGKKLTHKSIVQHAQNVVSSGLTAVGYGFQYRLGTVLPAGWGESARTAARYLLKWHPVQTIQTEGTHDLAGVSFDYEYDDYYAAPRTEAGKGTPVSEDTLSVFEERDDKPLIARLLPNTGADRTTLRLSLEMQGREFTIDLGQLFRGHRFLYRPQGSDNAGAVKRTSISLHHATDILSHSGLVTNADGVHFIPTGGNELLVWALLGKLYPENVVLLDHGDQEELEAAYVSGKGFGTQFLVL
;
A
#
# COMPACT_ATOMS: atom_id res chain seq x y z
N MET A 1 26.03 1.24 -10.08
CA MET A 1 24.75 1.24 -9.33
C MET A 1 24.92 0.35 -8.12
N GLN A 2 24.51 0.82 -6.95
CA GLN A 2 24.66 0.11 -5.68
C GLN A 2 23.56 -0.95 -5.55
N GLU A 3 23.90 -2.09 -4.93
CA GLU A 3 22.96 -3.13 -4.55
C GLU A 3 21.99 -2.59 -3.50
N TYR A 4 20.68 -2.74 -3.71
CA TYR A 4 19.70 -2.27 -2.74
C TYR A 4 19.60 -3.27 -1.59
N ARG A 5 19.57 -2.74 -0.36
CA ARG A 5 19.53 -3.51 0.88
C ARG A 5 18.38 -3.01 1.74
N LEU A 6 17.52 -3.93 2.14
CA LEU A 6 16.42 -3.68 3.06
C LEU A 6 16.81 -4.21 4.44
N THR A 7 16.87 -3.34 5.44
CA THR A 7 17.22 -3.71 6.82
C THR A 7 15.96 -3.99 7.62
N LEU A 8 15.92 -5.12 8.33
CA LEU A 8 14.83 -5.53 9.21
C LEU A 8 15.42 -5.92 10.57
N LYS A 9 15.33 -5.01 11.55
CA LYS A 9 16.04 -5.11 12.84
C LYS A 9 17.53 -5.39 12.60
N ASP A 10 18.02 -6.54 13.05
CA ASP A 10 19.43 -6.96 12.95
C ASP A 10 19.72 -7.80 11.69
N THR A 11 18.74 -7.95 10.80
CA THR A 11 18.85 -8.75 9.57
C THR A 11 18.78 -7.88 8.32
N GLN A 12 19.30 -8.40 7.21
CA GLN A 12 19.32 -7.71 5.92
C GLN A 12 18.76 -8.58 4.79
N ILE A 13 18.07 -7.93 3.86
CA ILE A 13 17.66 -8.54 2.60
C ILE A 13 18.36 -7.81 1.47
N VAL A 14 19.20 -8.54 0.74
CA VAL A 14 19.86 -8.09 -0.47
C VAL A 14 18.89 -8.25 -1.64
N TRP A 15 18.66 -7.17 -2.38
CA TRP A 15 17.62 -7.12 -3.38
C TRP A 15 17.98 -6.17 -4.53
N GLY A 16 18.20 -6.71 -5.73
CA GLY A 16 18.23 -5.92 -6.96
C GLY A 16 19.20 -4.74 -6.97
N LYS A 17 18.95 -3.78 -7.86
CA LYS A 17 19.73 -2.53 -7.97
C LYS A 17 18.91 -1.33 -7.54
N ALA A 18 19.48 -0.46 -6.73
CA ALA A 18 18.82 0.78 -6.33
C ALA A 18 18.56 1.69 -7.54
N ILE A 19 17.40 2.32 -7.56
CA ILE A 19 17.01 3.34 -8.54
C ILE A 19 17.06 4.70 -7.85
N ASP A 20 17.76 5.65 -8.45
CA ASP A 20 17.71 7.06 -8.02
C ASP A 20 16.61 7.79 -8.78
N ILE A 21 15.49 8.04 -8.10
CA ILE A 21 14.36 8.79 -8.64
C ILE A 21 14.38 10.27 -8.27
N GLU A 22 15.21 10.69 -7.30
CA GLU A 22 15.18 12.06 -6.77
C GLU A 22 15.52 13.07 -7.85
N SER A 23 16.40 12.67 -8.79
CA SER A 23 16.76 13.49 -9.93
C SER A 23 15.61 13.72 -10.93
N LEU A 24 14.51 12.96 -10.86
CA LEU A 24 13.35 13.05 -11.75
C LEU A 24 12.19 13.84 -11.13
N ILE A 25 12.08 13.86 -9.81
CA ILE A 25 10.98 14.53 -9.09
C ILE A 25 11.14 16.05 -9.21
N GLY A 26 10.03 16.77 -9.39
CA GLY A 26 10.03 18.24 -9.41
C GLY A 26 10.57 18.86 -10.70
N LYS A 27 10.97 18.05 -11.70
CA LYS A 27 11.45 18.53 -12.99
C LYS A 27 10.38 18.37 -14.05
N TYR A 28 9.78 19.49 -14.43
CA TYR A 28 8.68 19.52 -15.39
C TYR A 28 9.10 20.29 -16.66
N PRO A 29 8.67 19.84 -17.86
CA PRO A 29 9.02 20.48 -19.12
C PRO A 29 8.32 21.84 -19.31
N SER A 30 7.24 22.09 -18.58
CA SER A 30 6.49 23.34 -18.60
C SER A 30 5.91 23.67 -17.23
N ASP A 31 5.46 24.91 -17.04
CA ASP A 31 4.66 25.27 -15.87
C ASP A 31 3.23 24.74 -15.99
N SER A 32 2.55 24.59 -14.86
CA SER A 32 1.14 24.16 -14.84
C SER A 32 0.17 25.28 -15.17
N ILE A 33 0.53 26.53 -14.88
CA ILE A 33 -0.19 27.71 -15.36
C ILE A 33 0.36 28.08 -16.74
N ARG A 34 -0.47 27.91 -17.78
CA ARG A 34 -0.07 28.15 -19.17
C ARG A 34 -1.26 28.55 -20.04
N GLN A 35 -1.01 29.02 -21.26
CA GLN A 35 -2.08 29.30 -22.21
C GLN A 35 -2.77 28.00 -22.63
N GLY A 36 -4.09 27.94 -22.47
CA GLY A 36 -4.94 26.85 -22.95
C GLY A 36 -5.27 26.99 -24.44
N MET A 37 -6.06 26.04 -24.97
CA MET A 37 -6.41 25.97 -26.40
C MET A 37 -7.15 27.20 -26.94
N ASN A 38 -7.79 27.99 -26.08
CA ASN A 38 -8.53 29.21 -26.45
C ASN A 38 -7.74 30.50 -26.16
N GLU A 39 -6.41 30.40 -26.00
CA GLU A 39 -5.51 31.51 -25.59
C GLU A 39 -5.79 32.08 -24.18
N THR A 40 -6.78 31.52 -23.48
CA THR A 40 -7.07 31.81 -22.08
C THR A 40 -6.04 31.16 -21.17
N LEU A 41 -5.66 31.85 -20.08
CA LEU A 41 -4.78 31.27 -19.08
C LEU A 41 -5.49 30.12 -18.36
N ASP A 42 -4.89 28.95 -18.32
CA ASP A 42 -5.47 27.71 -17.83
C ASP A 42 -4.49 26.98 -16.90
N TRP A 43 -4.99 25.99 -16.17
CA TRP A 43 -4.20 25.08 -15.36
C TRP A 43 -4.22 23.66 -15.94
N ASN A 44 -3.06 23.03 -16.04
CA ASN A 44 -2.95 21.59 -16.23
C ASN A 44 -1.68 21.07 -15.56
N LEU A 45 -1.71 19.85 -15.03
CA LEU A 45 -0.53 19.22 -14.46
C LEU A 45 0.41 18.80 -15.61
N PRO A 46 1.66 19.30 -15.65
CA PRO A 46 2.55 18.97 -16.74
C PRO A 46 3.03 17.52 -16.68
N ALA A 47 3.52 17.00 -17.80
CA ALA A 47 4.06 15.66 -17.84
C ALA A 47 5.31 15.56 -16.96
N GLY A 48 5.42 14.52 -16.14
CA GLY A 48 6.54 14.40 -15.21
C GLY A 48 6.38 13.30 -14.17
N VAL A 49 7.37 13.18 -13.29
CA VAL A 49 7.33 12.27 -12.14
C VAL A 49 7.02 13.09 -10.89
N TYR A 50 5.99 12.66 -10.18
CA TYR A 50 5.49 13.33 -8.98
C TYR A 50 5.39 12.35 -7.82
N ARG A 51 5.58 12.86 -6.59
CA ARG A 51 4.96 12.30 -5.39
C ARG A 51 3.71 13.09 -5.06
N ALA A 52 2.96 12.59 -4.08
CA ALA A 52 1.74 13.22 -3.62
C ALA A 52 1.94 14.69 -3.21
N LYS A 53 3.04 15.00 -2.52
CA LYS A 53 3.31 16.36 -2.02
C LYS A 53 3.52 17.37 -3.16
N GLU A 54 4.23 16.99 -4.23
CA GLU A 54 4.41 17.88 -5.39
C GLU A 54 3.10 18.13 -6.12
N ILE A 55 2.19 17.15 -6.18
CA ILE A 55 0.87 17.38 -6.78
C ILE A 55 0.07 18.37 -5.94
N VAL A 56 0.06 18.23 -4.61
CA VAL A 56 -0.63 19.19 -3.73
C VAL A 56 -0.11 20.61 -3.93
N MET A 57 1.22 20.78 -4.06
CA MET A 57 1.83 22.06 -4.40
C MET A 57 1.33 22.61 -5.74
N GLU A 58 1.18 21.77 -6.76
CA GLU A 58 0.65 22.18 -8.06
C GLU A 58 -0.86 22.50 -8.03
N LEU A 59 -1.63 21.84 -7.16
CA LEU A 59 -3.05 22.13 -6.95
C LEU A 59 -3.29 23.44 -6.18
N ASP A 60 -2.37 23.84 -5.30
CA ASP A 60 -2.46 25.10 -4.56
C ASP A 60 -2.51 26.32 -5.49
N LYS A 61 -1.87 26.23 -6.67
CA LYS A 61 -1.96 27.26 -7.72
C LYS A 61 -3.40 27.59 -8.11
N MET A 62 -4.29 26.58 -8.17
CA MET A 62 -5.71 26.79 -8.45
C MET A 62 -6.44 27.44 -7.29
N LEU A 63 -6.11 27.06 -6.04
CA LEU A 63 -6.69 27.66 -4.85
C LEU A 63 -6.31 29.15 -4.75
N GLU A 64 -5.03 29.49 -4.90
CA GLU A 64 -4.59 30.89 -4.92
C GLU A 64 -5.24 31.70 -6.04
N ALA A 65 -5.39 31.14 -7.23
CA ALA A 65 -6.09 31.82 -8.34
C ALA A 65 -7.57 32.08 -8.03
N MET A 66 -8.24 31.11 -7.41
CA MET A 66 -9.62 31.28 -6.95
C MET A 66 -9.73 32.38 -5.88
N LEU A 67 -8.84 32.39 -4.89
CA LEU A 67 -8.83 33.40 -3.83
C LEU A 67 -8.68 34.80 -4.41
N VAL A 68 -7.77 34.99 -5.38
CA VAL A 68 -7.61 36.27 -6.09
C VAL A 68 -8.91 36.69 -6.79
N GLN A 69 -9.59 35.76 -7.47
CA GLN A 69 -10.83 36.07 -8.19
C GLN A 69 -12.03 36.33 -7.25
N LEU A 70 -12.05 35.74 -6.05
CA LEU A 70 -13.06 35.99 -5.02
C LEU A 70 -12.93 37.38 -4.38
N GLY A 71 -11.73 37.96 -4.33
CA GLY A 71 -11.49 39.28 -3.76
C GLY A 71 -11.76 39.39 -2.25
N GLU A 72 -11.64 40.60 -1.70
CA GLU A 72 -11.86 40.85 -0.27
C GLU A 72 -13.34 40.66 0.12
N PRO A 73 -13.64 40.10 1.31
CA PRO A 73 -12.69 39.67 2.36
C PRO A 73 -12.20 38.22 2.23
N VAL A 74 -12.57 37.50 1.16
CA VAL A 74 -12.36 36.03 1.05
C VAL A 74 -10.96 35.67 0.57
N ASN A 75 -10.36 36.49 -0.30
CA ASN A 75 -9.00 36.32 -0.80
C ASN A 75 -7.93 36.16 0.31
N GLY A 76 -8.15 36.75 1.48
CA GLY A 76 -7.26 36.70 2.64
C GLY A 76 -7.47 35.49 3.56
N ASP A 77 -8.60 34.78 3.47
CA ASP A 77 -8.93 33.67 4.36
C ASP A 77 -9.47 32.44 3.57
N PRO A 78 -8.61 31.43 3.32
CA PRO A 78 -8.99 30.21 2.61
C PRO A 78 -9.73 29.20 3.49
N THR A 79 -9.95 29.49 4.79
CA THR A 79 -10.35 28.49 5.79
C THR A 79 -11.60 27.73 5.39
N VAL A 80 -12.65 28.42 4.96
CA VAL A 80 -13.93 27.79 4.58
C VAL A 80 -13.77 26.84 3.38
N LEU A 81 -12.94 27.20 2.40
CA LEU A 81 -12.67 26.36 1.22
C LEU A 81 -11.81 25.14 1.59
N LEU A 82 -10.86 25.30 2.51
CA LEU A 82 -10.03 24.20 3.01
C LEU A 82 -10.79 23.29 3.98
N ASP A 83 -11.73 23.82 4.76
CA ASP A 83 -12.63 23.03 5.61
C ASP A 83 -13.59 22.18 4.77
N SER A 84 -14.05 22.73 3.65
CA SER A 84 -14.85 22.00 2.68
C SER A 84 -14.05 20.91 1.95
N LEU A 85 -12.76 21.15 1.66
CA LEU A 85 -11.84 20.09 1.21
C LEU A 85 -11.71 18.99 2.25
N GLN A 86 -11.47 19.35 3.52
CA GLN A 86 -11.35 18.41 4.62
C GLN A 86 -12.62 17.56 4.78
N ALA A 87 -13.79 18.18 4.71
CA ALA A 87 -15.07 17.47 4.77
C ALA A 87 -15.28 16.52 3.58
N ASN A 88 -14.76 16.85 2.39
CA ASN A 88 -14.79 15.98 1.21
C ASN A 88 -13.87 14.77 1.34
N LEU A 89 -12.68 14.98 1.90
CA LEU A 89 -11.68 13.93 2.05
C LEU A 89 -11.91 13.03 3.26
N ALA A 90 -12.68 13.49 4.25
CA ALA A 90 -13.11 12.69 5.39
C ALA A 90 -13.81 11.41 4.94
N ILE A 91 -13.74 10.36 5.77
CA ILE A 91 -14.39 9.07 5.51
C ILE A 91 -15.84 9.01 6.00
N SER A 92 -16.36 10.09 6.58
CA SER A 92 -17.69 10.15 7.17
C SER A 92 -18.27 11.56 7.02
N GLY A 93 -19.58 11.67 7.24
CA GLY A 93 -20.33 12.92 7.06
C GLY A 93 -21.00 13.03 5.70
N ARG A 94 -21.97 13.95 5.61
CA ARG A 94 -22.88 14.08 4.47
C ARG A 94 -22.21 14.50 3.15
N VAL A 95 -21.03 15.10 3.24
CA VAL A 95 -20.30 15.66 2.10
C VAL A 95 -19.03 14.86 1.76
N SER A 96 -18.81 13.73 2.43
CA SER A 96 -17.69 12.84 2.15
C SER A 96 -17.81 12.24 0.75
N SER A 97 -16.72 12.33 -0.02
CA SER A 97 -16.62 11.73 -1.35
C SER A 97 -16.38 10.21 -1.32
N LEU A 98 -15.99 9.66 -0.15
CA LEU A 98 -15.75 8.24 0.06
C LEU A 98 -16.18 7.86 1.49
N PRO A 99 -17.49 7.66 1.73
CA PRO A 99 -18.05 7.49 3.06
C PRO A 99 -17.82 6.06 3.60
N LEU A 100 -16.58 5.70 3.92
CA LEU A 100 -16.23 4.37 4.46
C LEU A 100 -16.69 4.16 5.91
N GLY A 101 -16.78 5.23 6.70
CA GLY A 101 -17.18 5.15 8.12
C GLY A 101 -18.53 4.46 8.33
N PRO A 102 -19.60 4.89 7.65
CA PRO A 102 -20.91 4.23 7.73
C PRO A 102 -20.96 2.81 7.15
N LEU A 103 -20.00 2.41 6.31
CA LEU A 103 -20.03 1.13 5.60
C LEU A 103 -19.55 -0.06 6.43
N ALA A 104 -18.94 0.20 7.59
CA ALA A 104 -18.38 -0.80 8.51
C ALA A 104 -17.72 -1.94 7.73
N LEU A 105 -16.62 -1.61 7.03
CA LEU A 105 -15.83 -2.63 6.36
C LEU A 105 -15.13 -3.47 7.44
N GLU A 106 -15.78 -4.58 7.81
CA GLU A 106 -15.32 -5.49 8.86
C GLU A 106 -14.28 -6.50 8.35
N ASP A 107 -14.13 -6.63 7.03
CA ASP A 107 -13.08 -7.45 6.46
C ASP A 107 -11.70 -6.81 6.66
N LYS A 108 -10.67 -7.64 6.85
CA LYS A 108 -9.31 -7.19 7.20
C LYS A 108 -8.73 -6.18 6.19
N ALA A 109 -9.05 -6.31 4.90
CA ALA A 109 -8.56 -5.39 3.86
C ALA A 109 -9.27 -4.03 3.96
N GLY A 110 -10.58 -4.05 4.18
CA GLY A 110 -11.39 -2.85 4.39
C GLY A 110 -10.97 -2.04 5.61
N VAL A 111 -10.58 -2.68 6.71
CA VAL A 111 -10.03 -1.99 7.90
C VAL A 111 -8.73 -1.27 7.56
N GLU A 112 -7.77 -1.93 6.90
CA GLU A 112 -6.50 -1.33 6.51
C GLU A 112 -6.70 -0.14 5.56
N LEU A 113 -7.55 -0.27 4.55
CA LEU A 113 -7.85 0.80 3.59
C LEU A 113 -8.59 1.97 4.22
N THR A 114 -9.49 1.71 5.17
CA THR A 114 -10.20 2.77 5.89
C THR A 114 -9.24 3.59 6.73
N ALA A 115 -8.33 2.94 7.46
CA ALA A 115 -7.27 3.62 8.19
C ALA A 115 -6.35 4.42 7.25
N GLN A 116 -6.04 3.87 6.08
CA GLN A 116 -5.27 4.59 5.07
C GLN A 116 -5.98 5.84 4.53
N ALA A 117 -7.27 5.74 4.23
CA ALA A 117 -8.06 6.86 3.72
C ALA A 117 -8.08 8.04 4.70
N VAL A 118 -8.16 7.77 6.01
CA VAL A 118 -8.08 8.79 7.07
C VAL A 118 -6.70 9.48 7.04
N ARG A 119 -5.62 8.70 7.15
CA ARG A 119 -4.25 9.25 7.19
C ARG A 119 -3.92 10.09 5.96
N ILE A 120 -4.24 9.57 4.77
CA ILE A 120 -4.02 10.29 3.51
C ILE A 120 -4.86 11.58 3.48
N GLY A 121 -6.17 11.49 3.77
CA GLY A 121 -7.07 12.64 3.72
C GLY A 121 -6.62 13.79 4.64
N GLU A 122 -6.26 13.47 5.89
CA GLU A 122 -5.76 14.44 6.86
C GLU A 122 -4.45 15.08 6.41
N GLN A 123 -3.50 14.27 5.91
CA GLN A 123 -2.19 14.76 5.49
C GLN A 123 -2.26 15.63 4.23
N LEU A 124 -3.12 15.27 3.24
CA LEU A 124 -3.34 16.08 2.05
C LEU A 124 -3.92 17.47 2.39
N VAL A 125 -4.88 17.53 3.33
CA VAL A 125 -5.43 18.80 3.85
C VAL A 125 -4.34 19.61 4.56
N SER A 126 -3.52 18.95 5.38
CA SER A 126 -2.41 19.60 6.09
C SER A 126 -1.44 20.26 5.13
N TRP A 127 -0.99 19.55 4.09
CA TRP A 127 -0.14 20.13 3.05
C TRP A 127 -0.83 21.24 2.26
N ALA A 128 -2.13 21.11 1.94
CA ALA A 128 -2.86 22.18 1.27
C ALA A 128 -2.90 23.48 2.10
N ARG A 129 -3.07 23.36 3.42
CA ARG A 129 -2.99 24.50 4.35
C ARG A 129 -1.57 25.08 4.42
N GLU A 130 -0.55 24.22 4.52
CA GLU A 130 0.87 24.59 4.56
C GLU A 130 1.24 25.43 3.32
N TYR A 131 1.01 24.90 2.12
CA TYR A 131 1.35 25.58 0.88
C TYR A 131 0.57 26.88 0.69
N ASN A 132 -0.73 26.88 0.99
CA ASN A 132 -1.52 28.09 0.80
C ASN A 132 -1.10 29.22 1.75
N ALA A 133 -0.58 28.90 2.94
CA ALA A 133 -0.09 29.90 3.87
C ALA A 133 1.16 30.63 3.35
N GLU A 134 1.95 30.00 2.49
CA GLU A 134 3.17 30.59 1.91
C GLU A 134 2.87 31.58 0.77
N LYS A 135 1.69 31.50 0.13
CA LYS A 135 1.26 32.37 -0.99
C LYS A 135 2.28 32.48 -2.12
N LYS A 136 2.98 31.37 -2.41
CA LYS A 136 4.07 31.31 -3.40
C LYS A 136 3.56 31.60 -4.81
N THR A 137 2.36 31.16 -5.15
CA THR A 137 1.78 31.36 -6.49
C THR A 137 1.45 32.82 -6.71
N LEU A 138 0.78 33.47 -5.75
CA LEU A 138 0.47 34.89 -5.79
C LEU A 138 1.75 35.73 -5.90
N ALA A 139 2.79 35.40 -5.12
CA ALA A 139 4.08 36.07 -5.19
C ALA A 139 4.75 35.94 -6.56
N LYS A 140 4.63 34.77 -7.21
CA LYS A 140 5.25 34.49 -8.52
C LYS A 140 4.51 35.15 -9.69
N TYR A 141 3.18 35.08 -9.72
CA TYR A 141 2.37 35.47 -10.89
C TYR A 141 1.66 36.80 -10.77
N GLY A 142 1.46 37.28 -9.54
CA GLY A 142 0.68 38.47 -9.23
C GLY A 142 -0.83 38.29 -9.42
N PRO A 143 -1.64 39.19 -8.84
CA PRO A 143 -3.10 39.08 -8.85
C PRO A 143 -3.70 39.27 -10.25
N GLU A 144 -3.09 40.07 -11.13
CA GLU A 144 -3.63 40.31 -12.47
C GLU A 144 -3.62 39.03 -13.32
N THR A 145 -2.52 38.27 -13.28
CA THR A 145 -2.37 37.02 -14.03
C THR A 145 -3.33 35.97 -13.49
N LEU A 146 -3.35 35.78 -12.17
CA LEU A 146 -4.21 34.79 -11.52
C LEU A 146 -5.71 35.11 -11.67
N GLY A 147 -6.06 36.39 -11.69
CA GLY A 147 -7.42 36.86 -11.97
C GLY A 147 -7.92 36.51 -13.37
N LYS A 148 -7.02 36.22 -14.31
CA LYS A 148 -7.35 35.81 -15.69
C LYS A 148 -7.44 34.28 -15.88
N MET A 149 -7.14 33.49 -14.85
CA MET A 149 -7.17 32.02 -14.95
C MET A 149 -8.61 31.50 -15.14
N GLU A 150 -8.85 30.87 -16.27
CA GLU A 150 -10.12 30.22 -16.61
C GLU A 150 -9.93 28.71 -16.62
N PHE A 151 -10.86 28.01 -15.96
CA PHE A 151 -10.87 26.56 -15.94
C PHE A 151 -12.26 26.05 -16.25
N ARG A 152 -12.39 25.23 -17.29
CA ARG A 152 -13.61 24.48 -17.57
C ARG A 152 -13.48 23.09 -16.98
N SER A 153 -14.21 22.84 -15.90
CA SER A 153 -14.29 21.52 -15.28
C SER A 153 -15.48 20.73 -15.86
N HIS A 154 -15.29 19.43 -16.05
CA HIS A 154 -16.42 18.52 -16.14
C HIS A 154 -17.02 18.43 -14.73
N CYS A 155 -18.19 19.05 -14.53
CA CYS A 155 -18.82 19.15 -13.21
C CYS A 155 -18.98 17.77 -12.57
N TYR A 156 -18.08 17.42 -11.65
CA TYR A 156 -18.27 16.30 -10.74
C TYR A 156 -19.09 16.78 -9.53
N GLY A 157 -20.10 16.02 -9.12
CA GLY A 157 -21.05 16.44 -8.09
C GLY A 157 -20.51 16.37 -6.66
N HIS A 158 -19.27 16.82 -6.39
CA HIS A 158 -18.72 16.83 -5.04
C HIS A 158 -19.52 17.78 -4.16
N ALA A 159 -20.12 17.22 -3.11
CA ALA A 159 -20.95 18.00 -2.19
C ALA A 159 -20.08 18.97 -1.40
N LEU A 160 -20.54 20.20 -1.22
CA LEU A 160 -19.83 21.24 -0.48
C LEU A 160 -20.52 21.50 0.86
N ILE A 161 -19.76 21.98 1.86
CA ILE A 161 -20.38 22.51 3.07
C ILE A 161 -21.14 23.80 2.75
N PRO A 162 -22.24 24.13 3.47
CA PRO A 162 -23.07 25.30 3.17
C PRO A 162 -22.29 26.63 3.08
N GLN A 163 -21.28 26.80 3.93
CA GLN A 163 -20.43 28.00 3.94
C GLN A 163 -19.60 28.13 2.66
N ALA A 164 -19.05 27.02 2.17
CA ALA A 164 -18.30 27.01 0.91
C ALA A 164 -19.21 27.26 -0.29
N ILE A 165 -20.45 26.72 -0.28
CA ILE A 165 -21.47 27.05 -1.29
C ILE A 165 -21.70 28.56 -1.31
N ALA A 166 -21.93 29.18 -0.15
CA ALA A 166 -22.16 30.61 -0.05
C ALA A 166 -20.96 31.44 -0.55
N GLN A 167 -19.73 30.96 -0.40
CA GLN A 167 -18.55 31.64 -0.95
C GLN A 167 -18.43 31.49 -2.46
N VAL A 168 -18.53 30.27 -3.00
CA VAL A 168 -18.29 30.03 -4.44
C VAL A 168 -19.47 30.42 -5.34
N TRP A 169 -20.69 30.45 -4.80
CA TRP A 169 -21.92 30.88 -5.50
C TRP A 169 -22.47 32.22 -5.05
N GLY A 170 -21.87 32.83 -4.03
CA GLY A 170 -22.34 34.11 -3.48
C GLY A 170 -22.05 35.32 -4.37
N PRO A 171 -22.27 36.54 -3.85
CA PRO A 171 -22.10 37.78 -4.61
C PRO A 171 -20.72 37.99 -5.22
N PHE A 172 -19.68 37.43 -4.59
CA PHE A 172 -18.28 37.50 -5.03
C PHE A 172 -17.83 36.26 -5.81
N GLY A 173 -18.67 35.23 -5.84
CA GLY A 173 -18.43 33.98 -6.55
C GLY A 173 -19.01 34.00 -7.96
N GLY A 174 -19.27 32.80 -8.48
CA GLY A 174 -19.92 32.61 -9.76
C GLY A 174 -19.55 31.28 -10.42
N PRO A 175 -20.11 30.99 -11.61
CA PRO A 175 -19.88 29.73 -12.31
C PRO A 175 -18.40 29.40 -12.52
N ARG A 176 -17.58 30.42 -12.80
CA ARG A 176 -16.13 30.27 -13.00
C ARG A 176 -15.40 29.83 -11.73
N ILE A 177 -15.69 30.47 -10.60
CA ILE A 177 -15.11 30.11 -9.30
C ILE A 177 -15.52 28.68 -8.91
N MET A 178 -16.80 28.36 -9.07
CA MET A 178 -17.29 27.01 -8.78
C MET A 178 -16.57 25.95 -9.62
N GLN A 179 -16.36 26.21 -10.92
CA GLN A 179 -15.64 25.27 -11.80
C GLN A 179 -14.20 25.02 -11.34
N ILE A 180 -13.47 26.08 -10.95
CA ILE A 180 -12.10 25.94 -10.43
C ILE A 180 -12.12 25.15 -9.12
N TYR A 181 -13.02 25.49 -8.20
CA TYR A 181 -13.08 24.82 -6.91
C TYR A 181 -13.50 23.35 -6.99
N ASN A 182 -14.45 23.04 -7.87
CA ASN A 182 -14.88 21.68 -8.11
C ASN A 182 -13.75 20.83 -8.70
N GLU A 183 -13.00 21.39 -9.66
CA GLU A 183 -11.81 20.70 -10.17
C GLU A 183 -10.79 20.47 -9.06
N TYR A 184 -10.49 21.50 -8.27
CA TYR A 184 -9.57 21.40 -7.15
C TYR A 184 -9.95 20.24 -6.22
N LEU A 185 -11.20 20.18 -5.77
CA LEU A 185 -11.69 19.07 -4.94
C LEU A 185 -11.57 17.72 -5.65
N HIS A 186 -11.94 17.67 -6.93
CA HIS A 186 -11.89 16.44 -7.70
C HIS A 186 -10.46 15.89 -7.82
N GLN A 187 -9.47 16.74 -8.08
CA GLN A 187 -8.07 16.34 -8.15
C GLN A 187 -7.55 15.79 -6.80
N PHE A 188 -7.95 16.38 -5.67
CA PHE A 188 -7.62 15.84 -4.35
C PHE A 188 -8.29 14.49 -4.08
N VAL A 189 -9.55 14.30 -4.52
CA VAL A 189 -10.25 13.02 -4.41
C VAL A 189 -9.57 11.94 -5.24
N LEU A 190 -9.20 12.25 -6.49
CA LEU A 190 -8.43 11.35 -7.34
C LEU A 190 -7.08 10.99 -6.71
N LEU A 191 -6.37 11.98 -6.17
CA LEU A 191 -5.10 11.78 -5.49
C LEU A 191 -5.24 10.86 -4.27
N ARG A 192 -6.19 11.14 -3.36
CA ARG A 192 -6.45 10.28 -2.19
C ARG A 192 -6.70 8.84 -2.62
N ASP A 193 -7.59 8.64 -3.60
CA ASP A 193 -8.01 7.31 -4.02
C ASP A 193 -6.92 6.54 -4.78
N ALA A 194 -6.02 7.25 -5.46
CA ALA A 194 -4.83 6.68 -6.10
C ALA A 194 -3.81 6.17 -5.08
N LEU A 195 -3.71 6.82 -3.93
CA LEU A 195 -2.72 6.54 -2.88
C LEU A 195 -3.13 5.40 -1.93
N LEU A 196 -4.44 5.06 -1.88
CA LEU A 196 -4.99 4.04 -0.98
C LEU A 196 -4.23 2.70 -0.95
N PRO A 197 -3.77 2.12 -2.09
CA PRO A 197 -3.08 0.85 -2.07
C PRO A 197 -1.75 0.85 -1.31
N PHE A 198 -1.12 2.00 -1.12
CA PHE A 198 0.27 2.09 -0.70
C PHE A 198 0.40 2.45 0.79
N ALA A 199 1.20 1.69 1.53
CA ALA A 199 1.54 1.96 2.92
C ALA A 199 2.50 3.16 3.05
N ASN A 200 3.50 3.25 2.16
CA ASN A 200 4.42 4.39 2.04
C ASN A 200 3.99 5.36 0.94
N TRP A 201 2.68 5.65 0.87
CA TRP A 201 2.06 6.46 -0.17
C TRP A 201 2.71 7.83 -0.43
N GLU A 202 3.35 8.43 0.57
CA GLU A 202 4.07 9.70 0.43
C GLU A 202 5.30 9.60 -0.49
N GLU A 203 5.92 8.42 -0.54
CA GLU A 203 7.18 8.18 -1.27
C GLU A 203 6.94 7.73 -2.71
N VAL A 204 5.74 7.22 -3.01
CA VAL A 204 5.40 6.56 -4.28
C VAL A 204 5.54 7.55 -5.44
N PRO A 205 6.47 7.31 -6.38
CA PRO A 205 6.56 8.11 -7.58
C PRO A 205 5.59 7.56 -8.63
N PHE A 206 4.77 8.43 -9.20
CA PHE A 206 3.98 8.05 -10.36
C PHE A 206 4.13 9.07 -11.47
N GLU A 207 4.08 8.55 -12.69
CA GLU A 207 4.27 9.33 -13.91
C GLU A 207 2.94 9.92 -14.34
N VAL A 208 2.90 11.24 -14.39
CA VAL A 208 1.79 11.99 -14.98
C VAL A 208 2.12 12.16 -16.45
N LYS A 209 1.19 11.74 -17.31
CA LYS A 209 1.22 12.02 -18.74
C LYS A 209 0.21 13.10 -19.05
N GLU A 210 0.59 14.01 -19.94
CA GLU A 210 -0.37 14.96 -20.47
C GLU A 210 -1.26 14.27 -21.49
N TYR A 211 -2.57 14.35 -21.28
CA TYR A 211 -3.56 13.87 -22.22
C TYR A 211 -4.29 15.05 -22.86
N THR A 212 -4.67 14.88 -24.11
CA THR A 212 -5.50 15.86 -24.83
C THR A 212 -6.92 15.91 -24.29
N GLU A 213 -7.46 14.78 -23.84
CA GLU A 213 -8.83 14.70 -23.32
C GLU A 213 -8.95 14.99 -21.82
N PHE A 214 -7.86 14.83 -21.05
CA PHE A 214 -7.90 14.85 -19.58
C PHE A 214 -6.93 15.87 -19.00
N LYS A 215 -7.36 16.55 -17.93
CA LYS A 215 -6.52 17.45 -17.15
C LYS A 215 -6.13 16.84 -15.81
N GLY A 216 -4.93 17.15 -15.37
CA GLY A 216 -4.40 16.67 -14.09
C GLY A 216 -4.45 15.14 -13.99
N LEU A 217 -5.01 14.64 -12.90
CA LEU A 217 -5.11 13.23 -12.57
C LEU A 217 -6.32 12.51 -13.18
N ARG A 218 -7.12 13.16 -14.02
CA ARG A 218 -8.39 12.57 -14.53
C ARG A 218 -8.21 11.28 -15.33
N PHE A 219 -7.02 11.02 -15.86
CA PHE A 219 -6.69 9.72 -16.47
C PHE A 219 -6.86 8.53 -15.51
N LEU A 220 -6.93 8.78 -14.19
CA LEU A 220 -7.16 7.77 -13.16
C LEU A 220 -8.64 7.44 -12.94
N GLU A 221 -9.58 8.24 -13.46
CA GLU A 221 -11.03 8.06 -13.27
C GLU A 221 -11.51 6.63 -13.61
N PRO A 222 -11.13 6.02 -14.77
CA PRO A 222 -11.62 4.70 -15.12
C PRO A 222 -11.15 3.60 -14.15
N ALA A 223 -9.87 3.65 -13.75
CA ALA A 223 -9.30 2.69 -12.80
C ALA A 223 -9.93 2.85 -11.40
N ARG A 224 -10.13 4.09 -10.98
CA ARG A 224 -10.80 4.45 -9.73
C ARG A 224 -12.22 3.92 -9.66
N GLU A 225 -13.02 4.06 -10.72
CA GLU A 225 -14.42 3.60 -10.73
C GLU A 225 -14.53 2.08 -10.50
N VAL A 226 -13.68 1.30 -11.17
CA VAL A 226 -13.61 -0.16 -11.00
C VAL A 226 -13.22 -0.51 -9.56
N PHE A 227 -12.17 0.13 -9.04
CA PHE A 227 -11.67 -0.12 -7.69
C PHE A 227 -12.71 0.21 -6.61
N LEU A 228 -13.36 1.38 -6.71
CA LEU A 228 -14.38 1.79 -5.75
C LEU A 228 -15.62 0.89 -5.81
N THR A 229 -16.01 0.42 -7.00
CA THR A 229 -17.10 -0.54 -7.13
C THR A 229 -16.80 -1.84 -6.39
N GLN A 230 -15.55 -2.33 -6.45
CA GLN A 230 -15.13 -3.54 -5.75
C GLN A 230 -15.03 -3.33 -4.23
N LEU A 231 -14.51 -2.17 -3.81
CA LEU A 231 -14.41 -1.78 -2.40
C LEU A 231 -15.80 -1.66 -1.75
N LEU A 232 -16.68 -0.84 -2.34
CA LEU A 232 -18.02 -0.58 -1.82
C LEU A 232 -18.94 -1.80 -1.96
N GLY A 233 -18.69 -2.65 -2.96
CA GLY A 233 -19.39 -3.90 -3.17
C GLY A 233 -18.95 -5.05 -2.25
N LYS A 234 -18.02 -4.82 -1.31
CA LYS A 234 -17.41 -5.84 -0.42
C LYS A 234 -16.85 -7.05 -1.18
N LYS A 235 -16.31 -6.81 -2.38
CA LYS A 235 -15.69 -7.83 -3.27
C LYS A 235 -14.20 -7.56 -3.48
N LEU A 236 -13.60 -6.79 -2.60
CA LEU A 236 -12.21 -6.39 -2.73
C LEU A 236 -11.29 -7.59 -2.50
N THR A 237 -10.54 -7.94 -3.54
CA THR A 237 -9.48 -8.94 -3.45
C THR A 237 -8.11 -8.25 -3.45
N HIS A 238 -7.08 -8.92 -2.91
CA HIS A 238 -5.70 -8.40 -3.00
C HIS A 238 -5.28 -8.14 -4.46
N LYS A 239 -5.70 -9.00 -5.40
CA LYS A 239 -5.47 -8.80 -6.84
C LYS A 239 -6.10 -7.48 -7.34
N SER A 240 -7.26 -7.10 -6.82
CA SER A 240 -7.90 -5.82 -7.16
C SER A 240 -7.10 -4.61 -6.68
N ILE A 241 -6.51 -4.70 -5.48
CA ILE A 241 -5.62 -3.67 -4.92
C ILE A 241 -4.37 -3.53 -5.80
N VAL A 242 -3.73 -4.65 -6.18
CA VAL A 242 -2.55 -4.65 -7.06
C VAL A 242 -2.89 -4.09 -8.44
N GLN A 243 -4.02 -4.48 -9.03
CA GLN A 243 -4.45 -3.96 -10.32
C GLN A 243 -4.67 -2.44 -10.29
N HIS A 244 -5.31 -1.92 -9.24
CA HIS A 244 -5.49 -0.48 -9.06
C HIS A 244 -4.14 0.23 -8.94
N ALA A 245 -3.22 -0.30 -8.14
CA ALA A 245 -1.87 0.24 -8.01
C ALA A 245 -1.10 0.24 -9.34
N GLN A 246 -1.20 -0.82 -10.16
CA GLN A 246 -0.61 -0.89 -11.50
C GLN A 246 -1.12 0.23 -12.41
N ASN A 247 -2.42 0.50 -12.37
CA ASN A 247 -3.04 1.57 -13.17
C ASN A 247 -2.58 2.95 -12.70
N VAL A 248 -2.51 3.17 -11.38
CA VAL A 248 -2.08 4.46 -10.78
C VAL A 248 -0.67 4.82 -11.21
N VAL A 249 0.27 3.89 -11.12
CA VAL A 249 1.68 4.15 -11.49
C VAL A 249 1.95 3.99 -12.99
N SER A 250 0.89 3.81 -13.80
CA SER A 250 0.98 3.63 -15.25
C SER A 250 1.97 2.55 -15.67
N SER A 251 1.92 1.38 -15.01
CA SER A 251 2.91 0.30 -15.20
C SER A 251 2.95 -0.27 -16.62
N GLY A 252 1.88 -0.07 -17.42
CA GLY A 252 1.72 -0.66 -18.74
C GLY A 252 1.38 -2.17 -18.70
N LEU A 253 1.22 -2.74 -17.50
CA LEU A 253 0.95 -4.16 -17.30
C LEU A 253 -0.54 -4.48 -17.44
N THR A 254 -0.84 -5.56 -18.16
CA THR A 254 -2.20 -6.12 -18.27
C THR A 254 -2.40 -7.33 -17.36
N ALA A 255 -1.32 -7.99 -16.95
CA ALA A 255 -1.34 -9.12 -16.03
C ALA A 255 -1.15 -8.67 -14.58
N VAL A 256 -1.89 -9.28 -13.66
CA VAL A 256 -1.87 -8.93 -12.23
C VAL A 256 -1.38 -10.11 -11.41
N GLY A 257 -0.23 -9.92 -10.77
CA GLY A 257 0.33 -10.83 -9.78
C GLY A 257 0.02 -10.40 -8.34
N TYR A 258 0.92 -10.74 -7.41
CA TYR A 258 0.86 -10.24 -6.03
C TYR A 258 1.65 -8.95 -5.82
N GLY A 259 2.50 -8.61 -6.77
CA GLY A 259 3.33 -7.41 -6.82
C GLY A 259 3.81 -7.21 -8.26
N PHE A 260 4.53 -6.13 -8.50
CA PHE A 260 5.02 -5.82 -9.84
C PHE A 260 6.21 -4.87 -9.81
N GLN A 261 6.99 -4.87 -10.87
CA GLN A 261 8.00 -3.86 -11.18
C GLN A 261 7.48 -2.98 -12.31
N TYR A 262 7.88 -1.70 -12.29
CA TYR A 262 7.67 -0.74 -13.37
C TYR A 262 8.89 0.18 -13.47
N ARG A 263 8.83 1.17 -14.38
CA ARG A 263 9.94 2.07 -14.71
C ARG A 263 10.61 2.75 -13.50
N LEU A 264 9.86 3.07 -12.45
CA LEU A 264 10.36 3.85 -11.32
C LEU A 264 10.61 3.02 -10.04
N GLY A 265 10.42 1.70 -10.08
CA GLY A 265 10.69 0.86 -8.92
C GLY A 265 9.89 -0.43 -8.90
N THR A 266 9.89 -1.05 -7.72
CA THR A 266 9.20 -2.30 -7.46
C THR A 266 8.15 -2.13 -6.37
N VAL A 267 6.96 -2.66 -6.59
CA VAL A 267 5.84 -2.67 -5.64
C VAL A 267 5.61 -4.11 -5.16
N LEU A 268 5.72 -4.33 -3.84
CA LEU A 268 5.45 -5.60 -3.18
C LEU A 268 4.42 -5.39 -2.05
N PRO A 269 3.80 -6.46 -1.52
CA PRO A 269 3.01 -6.36 -0.29
C PRO A 269 3.79 -5.72 0.86
N ALA A 270 3.11 -4.83 1.62
CA ALA A 270 3.74 -3.90 2.54
C ALA A 270 4.46 -4.55 3.72
N GLY A 271 4.12 -5.80 4.06
CA GLY A 271 4.84 -6.54 5.09
C GLY A 271 6.30 -6.83 4.75
N TRP A 272 6.71 -6.69 3.50
CA TRP A 272 8.11 -6.86 3.12
C TRP A 272 9.03 -5.83 3.80
N GLY A 273 10.00 -6.31 4.58
CA GLY A 273 10.86 -5.46 5.40
C GLY A 273 10.19 -4.92 6.67
N GLU A 274 9.07 -5.52 7.08
CA GLU A 274 8.40 -5.24 8.34
C GLU A 274 8.23 -6.54 9.15
N SER A 275 7.87 -6.41 10.42
CA SER A 275 7.57 -7.58 11.25
C SER A 275 6.25 -8.20 10.82
N ALA A 276 6.21 -9.51 10.57
CA ALA A 276 4.98 -10.22 10.17
C ALA A 276 3.85 -10.10 11.22
N ARG A 277 4.22 -9.72 12.44
CA ARG A 277 3.35 -9.54 13.62
C ARG A 277 2.46 -8.31 13.53
N THR A 278 2.99 -7.22 12.98
CA THR A 278 2.31 -5.92 12.95
C THR A 278 2.07 -5.41 11.54
N ALA A 279 2.81 -5.93 10.56
CA ALA A 279 2.70 -5.56 9.16
C ALA A 279 1.26 -5.59 8.63
N ALA A 280 0.97 -4.63 7.74
CA ALA A 280 -0.23 -4.60 6.92
C ALA A 280 -0.25 -5.80 5.97
N ARG A 281 -1.41 -6.46 5.86
CA ARG A 281 -1.58 -7.71 5.11
C ARG A 281 -1.95 -7.47 3.66
N TYR A 282 -2.65 -6.37 3.37
CA TYR A 282 -3.25 -6.11 2.06
C TYR A 282 -2.67 -4.89 1.35
N LEU A 283 -2.13 -3.92 2.11
CA LEU A 283 -1.44 -2.78 1.53
C LEU A 283 -0.17 -3.22 0.80
N LEU A 284 0.27 -2.35 -0.11
CA LEU A 284 1.47 -2.48 -0.91
C LEU A 284 2.52 -1.46 -0.46
N LYS A 285 3.78 -1.68 -0.79
CA LYS A 285 4.86 -0.74 -0.53
C LYS A 285 5.70 -0.62 -1.79
N TRP A 286 5.98 0.62 -2.16
CA TRP A 286 6.88 0.93 -3.25
C TRP A 286 8.32 0.94 -2.74
N HIS A 287 9.24 0.42 -3.55
CA HIS A 287 10.66 0.39 -3.25
C HIS A 287 11.46 0.93 -4.45
N PRO A 288 12.47 1.80 -4.22
CA PRO A 288 13.35 2.35 -5.26
C PRO A 288 14.37 1.31 -5.73
N VAL A 289 13.88 0.21 -6.29
CA VAL A 289 14.70 -0.93 -6.66
C VAL A 289 14.21 -1.56 -7.94
N GLN A 290 15.17 -1.92 -8.79
CA GLN A 290 14.97 -2.75 -9.95
C GLN A 290 15.29 -4.20 -9.58
N THR A 291 14.25 -5.02 -9.48
CA THR A 291 14.30 -6.44 -9.17
C THR A 291 14.78 -7.26 -10.38
N ILE A 292 14.15 -7.06 -11.55
CA ILE A 292 14.50 -7.73 -12.81
C ILE A 292 15.34 -6.78 -13.65
N GLN A 293 16.56 -7.22 -13.96
CA GLN A 293 17.46 -6.51 -14.85
C GLN A 293 17.04 -6.82 -16.30
N THR A 294 16.68 -5.79 -17.05
CA THR A 294 16.49 -5.89 -18.51
C THR A 294 17.80 -5.51 -19.18
N GLU A 295 18.41 -6.44 -19.91
CA GLU A 295 19.58 -6.12 -20.75
C GLU A 295 19.11 -5.31 -21.97
N GLY A 296 19.34 -3.99 -21.96
CA GLY A 296 19.06 -3.12 -23.11
C GLY A 296 18.62 -1.71 -22.71
N THR A 297 18.96 -0.73 -23.56
CA THR A 297 18.72 0.71 -23.36
C THR A 297 17.32 1.20 -23.76
N HIS A 298 16.34 0.32 -23.91
CA HIS A 298 14.98 0.69 -24.30
C HIS A 298 13.98 0.13 -23.27
N ASP A 299 13.32 1.07 -22.58
CA ASP A 299 12.21 0.93 -21.66
C ASP A 299 12.28 -0.24 -20.67
N LEU A 300 12.60 0.09 -19.41
CA LEU A 300 12.45 -0.80 -18.26
C LEU A 300 11.06 -1.45 -18.31
N ALA A 301 11.03 -2.74 -18.69
CA ALA A 301 9.78 -3.45 -18.87
C ALA A 301 9.06 -3.57 -17.53
N GLY A 302 7.76 -3.29 -17.55
CA GLY A 302 6.89 -3.71 -16.45
C GLY A 302 6.98 -5.23 -16.32
N VAL A 303 7.09 -5.72 -15.09
CA VAL A 303 7.08 -7.17 -14.80
C VAL A 303 6.08 -7.46 -13.69
N SER A 304 5.19 -8.42 -13.90
CA SER A 304 4.28 -8.90 -12.85
C SER A 304 4.88 -10.08 -12.08
N PHE A 305 4.72 -10.08 -10.76
CA PHE A 305 5.21 -11.17 -9.91
C PHE A 305 4.09 -12.13 -9.51
N ASP A 306 4.21 -13.37 -9.97
CA ASP A 306 3.20 -14.39 -9.77
C ASP A 306 3.53 -15.32 -8.61
N TYR A 307 2.49 -15.98 -8.11
CA TYR A 307 2.66 -17.07 -7.15
C TYR A 307 3.26 -18.28 -7.84
N GLU A 308 4.11 -19.05 -7.15
CA GLU A 308 4.53 -20.37 -7.65
C GLU A 308 3.34 -21.31 -7.86
N TYR A 309 2.35 -21.25 -6.96
CA TYR A 309 1.09 -21.99 -7.07
C TYR A 309 -0.08 -21.01 -7.24
N ASP A 310 -0.71 -21.01 -8.42
CA ASP A 310 -1.91 -20.21 -8.68
C ASP A 310 -3.05 -20.62 -7.74
N ASP A 311 -3.36 -21.92 -7.72
CA ASP A 311 -4.28 -22.53 -6.76
C ASP A 311 -3.50 -23.23 -5.64
N TYR A 312 -3.51 -22.62 -4.45
CA TYR A 312 -2.82 -23.17 -3.29
C TYR A 312 -3.51 -24.42 -2.73
N TYR A 313 -4.80 -24.64 -3.01
CA TYR A 313 -5.47 -25.88 -2.64
C TYR A 313 -4.95 -27.06 -3.45
N ALA A 314 -4.46 -26.83 -4.67
CA ALA A 314 -3.83 -27.85 -5.50
C ALA A 314 -2.31 -27.96 -5.32
N ALA A 315 -1.70 -27.11 -4.49
CA ALA A 315 -0.25 -27.11 -4.28
C ALA A 315 0.22 -28.45 -3.66
N PRO A 316 1.39 -29.01 -4.08
CA PRO A 316 1.96 -30.20 -3.46
C PRO A 316 2.18 -30.01 -1.96
N ARG A 317 1.78 -31.00 -1.17
CA ARG A 317 1.85 -30.96 0.29
C ARG A 317 2.67 -32.11 0.83
N THR A 318 3.49 -31.83 1.83
CA THR A 318 4.27 -32.83 2.57
C THR A 318 3.94 -32.72 4.05
N GLU A 319 3.83 -33.85 4.74
CA GLU A 319 3.62 -33.86 6.19
C GLU A 319 4.89 -33.42 6.91
N ALA A 320 4.76 -32.56 7.92
CA ALA A 320 5.87 -32.16 8.81
C ALA A 320 6.43 -33.35 9.60
N GLY A 321 5.64 -34.42 9.75
CA GLY A 321 5.97 -35.58 10.57
C GLY A 321 5.63 -35.37 12.06
N LYS A 322 6.03 -36.33 12.89
CA LYS A 322 5.62 -36.40 14.31
C LYS A 322 6.23 -35.32 15.20
N GLY A 323 7.36 -34.73 14.80
CA GLY A 323 8.14 -33.83 15.65
C GLY A 323 8.63 -34.50 16.93
N THR A 324 9.18 -33.71 17.85
CA THR A 324 9.54 -34.15 19.20
C THR A 324 8.39 -33.83 20.15
N PRO A 325 7.82 -34.79 20.89
CA PRO A 325 6.75 -34.49 21.84
C PRO A 325 7.30 -33.67 23.02
N VAL A 326 6.62 -32.57 23.37
CA VAL A 326 7.03 -31.68 24.45
C VAL A 326 5.85 -31.37 25.37
N SER A 327 6.13 -31.18 26.66
CA SER A 327 5.16 -30.68 27.64
C SER A 327 5.01 -29.15 27.53
N GLU A 328 3.82 -28.62 27.80
CA GLU A 328 3.52 -27.18 27.79
C GLU A 328 4.45 -26.36 28.70
N ASP A 329 4.81 -26.89 29.87
CA ASP A 329 5.69 -26.22 30.85
C ASP A 329 7.11 -25.95 30.32
N THR A 330 7.48 -26.50 29.16
CA THR A 330 8.83 -26.44 28.58
C THR A 330 8.96 -25.45 27.41
N LEU A 331 7.86 -24.80 26.97
CA LEU A 331 7.90 -23.88 25.83
C LEU A 331 8.63 -22.56 26.12
N SER A 332 8.69 -22.17 27.39
CA SER A 332 9.27 -20.91 27.88
C SER A 332 10.81 -20.89 27.96
N VAL A 333 11.50 -21.97 27.53
CA VAL A 333 12.96 -22.14 27.72
C VAL A 333 13.71 -22.46 26.41
N PHE A 334 13.11 -22.23 25.23
CA PHE A 334 13.85 -22.44 23.98
C PHE A 334 14.80 -21.26 23.70
N GLU A 335 15.98 -21.35 24.29
CA GLU A 335 17.11 -20.45 24.06
C GLU A 335 17.61 -20.49 22.61
N GLU A 336 18.06 -19.30 22.19
CA GLU A 336 18.58 -18.97 20.88
C GLU A 336 19.70 -19.92 20.46
N ARG A 337 19.58 -20.55 19.30
CA ARG A 337 20.75 -21.07 18.58
C ARG A 337 21.35 -19.94 17.75
N ASP A 338 22.68 -19.86 17.76
CA ASP A 338 23.52 -18.88 17.03
C ASP A 338 23.43 -18.97 15.49
N ASP A 339 22.72 -19.95 14.92
CA ASP A 339 22.67 -20.21 13.47
C ASP A 339 21.41 -19.61 12.81
N LYS A 340 21.09 -18.37 13.20
CA LYS A 340 19.99 -17.59 12.65
C LYS A 340 20.44 -16.89 11.36
N PRO A 341 19.62 -16.86 10.29
CA PRO A 341 19.99 -16.19 9.07
C PRO A 341 20.09 -14.68 9.33
N LEU A 342 21.24 -14.09 9.02
CA LEU A 342 21.48 -12.65 9.10
C LEU A 342 21.19 -11.95 7.77
N ILE A 343 21.40 -12.66 6.66
CA ILE A 343 21.27 -12.13 5.31
C ILE A 343 20.40 -13.07 4.49
N ALA A 344 19.39 -12.51 3.83
CA ALA A 344 18.65 -13.18 2.77
C ALA A 344 18.87 -12.48 1.43
N ARG A 345 18.61 -13.18 0.33
CA ARG A 345 18.69 -12.66 -1.03
C ARG A 345 17.36 -12.84 -1.74
N LEU A 346 16.88 -11.79 -2.39
CA LEU A 346 15.72 -11.89 -3.26
C LEU A 346 16.17 -12.13 -4.70
N LEU A 347 15.80 -13.28 -5.25
CA LEU A 347 16.25 -13.75 -6.56
C LEU A 347 15.05 -13.98 -7.49
N PRO A 348 15.10 -13.48 -8.73
CA PRO A 348 14.08 -13.80 -9.71
C PRO A 348 14.28 -15.20 -10.29
N ASN A 349 13.19 -15.89 -10.60
CA ASN A 349 13.23 -17.22 -11.19
C ASN A 349 13.42 -17.17 -12.72
N THR A 350 12.83 -16.17 -13.40
CA THR A 350 12.89 -15.98 -14.86
C THR A 350 12.97 -14.50 -15.23
N GLY A 351 13.42 -14.19 -16.46
CA GLY A 351 13.55 -12.84 -17.00
C GLY A 351 12.44 -12.40 -17.98
N ALA A 352 11.23 -12.94 -17.84
CA ALA A 352 10.10 -12.59 -18.70
C ALA A 352 9.28 -11.40 -18.14
N ASP A 353 8.26 -10.99 -18.88
CA ASP A 353 7.23 -10.01 -18.47
C ASP A 353 6.39 -10.47 -17.26
N ARG A 354 6.50 -11.75 -16.91
CA ARG A 354 5.97 -12.36 -15.69
C ARG A 354 7.02 -13.29 -15.08
N THR A 355 7.16 -13.28 -13.77
CA THR A 355 8.09 -14.18 -13.07
C THR A 355 7.64 -14.47 -11.64
N THR A 356 8.15 -15.54 -11.05
CA THR A 356 8.14 -15.73 -9.60
C THR A 356 9.42 -15.15 -8.98
N LEU A 357 9.36 -14.79 -7.70
CA LEU A 357 10.51 -14.34 -6.91
C LEU A 357 10.75 -15.32 -5.76
N ARG A 358 12.02 -15.56 -5.44
CA ARG A 358 12.43 -16.47 -4.36
C ARG A 358 13.26 -15.75 -3.32
N LEU A 359 12.92 -15.97 -2.05
CA LEU A 359 13.76 -15.67 -0.91
C LEU A 359 14.77 -16.81 -0.74
N SER A 360 16.05 -16.52 -0.88
CA SER A 360 17.14 -17.43 -0.53
C SER A 360 17.73 -17.04 0.83
N LEU A 361 17.91 -18.02 1.71
CA LEU A 361 18.52 -17.86 3.03
C LEU A 361 19.50 -19.00 3.29
N GLU A 362 20.62 -18.67 3.95
CA GLU A 362 21.64 -19.63 4.33
C GLU A 362 21.59 -19.86 5.85
N MET A 363 21.49 -21.12 6.26
CA MET A 363 21.51 -21.54 7.67
C MET A 363 22.21 -22.89 7.77
N GLN A 364 23.08 -23.09 8.76
CA GLN A 364 23.80 -24.37 8.97
C GLN A 364 24.54 -24.87 7.72
N GLY A 365 25.08 -23.95 6.90
CA GLY A 365 25.75 -24.26 5.64
C GLY A 365 24.84 -24.84 4.55
N ARG A 366 23.52 -24.69 4.69
CA ARG A 366 22.51 -25.09 3.70
C ARG A 366 21.77 -23.87 3.18
N GLU A 367 21.53 -23.85 1.88
CA GLU A 367 20.69 -22.84 1.24
C GLU A 367 19.24 -23.32 1.17
N PHE A 368 18.31 -22.48 1.62
CA PHE A 368 16.88 -22.71 1.52
C PHE A 368 16.28 -21.67 0.59
N THR A 369 15.38 -22.10 -0.30
CA THR A 369 14.68 -21.21 -1.22
C THR A 369 13.17 -21.32 -1.03
N ILE A 370 12.52 -20.16 -0.90
CA ILE A 370 11.09 -20.06 -0.61
C ILE A 370 10.45 -19.09 -1.62
N ASP A 371 9.30 -19.44 -2.18
CA ASP A 371 8.52 -18.55 -3.04
C ASP A 371 8.01 -17.34 -2.25
N LEU A 372 8.34 -16.14 -2.72
CA LEU A 372 7.95 -14.90 -2.09
C LEU A 372 6.43 -14.70 -2.15
N GLY A 373 5.78 -15.17 -3.22
CA GLY A 373 4.32 -15.17 -3.34
C GLY A 373 3.68 -15.98 -2.21
N GLN A 374 4.13 -17.21 -1.96
CA GLN A 374 3.63 -18.03 -0.86
C GLN A 374 3.86 -17.38 0.49
N LEU A 375 5.01 -16.74 0.71
CA LEU A 375 5.31 -15.99 1.94
C LEU A 375 4.25 -14.92 2.22
N PHE A 376 3.90 -14.10 1.22
CA PHE A 376 2.85 -13.09 1.39
C PHE A 376 1.46 -13.69 1.51
N ARG A 377 1.21 -14.85 0.89
CA ARG A 377 -0.05 -15.59 1.06
C ARG A 377 -0.19 -16.10 2.49
N GLY A 378 0.84 -16.74 3.03
CA GLY A 378 0.90 -17.19 4.43
C GLY A 378 0.66 -16.04 5.40
N HIS A 379 1.31 -14.89 5.19
CA HIS A 379 1.09 -13.70 6.00
C HIS A 379 -0.35 -13.18 5.96
N ARG A 380 -1.00 -13.20 4.80
CA ARG A 380 -2.38 -12.73 4.69
C ARG A 380 -3.35 -13.57 5.51
N PHE A 381 -3.16 -14.90 5.49
CA PHE A 381 -4.06 -15.87 6.08
C PHE A 381 -3.68 -16.29 7.51
N LEU A 382 -2.53 -15.88 8.03
CA LEU A 382 -2.16 -16.19 9.42
C LEU A 382 -3.15 -15.64 10.44
N TYR A 383 -3.21 -16.29 11.58
CA TYR A 383 -3.95 -15.87 12.75
C TYR A 383 -3.00 -15.21 13.75
N ARG A 384 -3.50 -14.16 14.41
CA ARG A 384 -2.84 -13.51 15.54
C ARG A 384 -3.74 -13.76 16.75
N PRO A 385 -3.23 -14.29 17.87
CA PRO A 385 -4.02 -14.44 19.08
C PRO A 385 -4.63 -13.10 19.47
N GLN A 386 -5.93 -13.09 19.77
CA GLN A 386 -6.57 -11.93 20.39
C GLN A 386 -6.93 -12.33 21.81
N GLY A 387 -6.58 -11.50 22.80
CA GLY A 387 -7.00 -11.71 24.18
C GLY A 387 -8.51 -11.88 24.24
N SER A 388 -8.98 -13.04 24.69
CA SER A 388 -10.40 -13.33 24.80
C SER A 388 -10.75 -13.60 26.25
N ASP A 389 -11.76 -12.89 26.76
CA ASP A 389 -12.35 -13.12 28.09
C ASP A 389 -13.03 -14.51 28.22
N ASN A 390 -13.08 -15.27 27.12
CA ASN A 390 -13.69 -16.60 27.03
C ASN A 390 -12.64 -17.70 26.77
N ALA A 391 -11.47 -17.62 27.41
CA ALA A 391 -10.53 -18.73 27.48
C ALA A 391 -11.11 -19.87 28.35
N GLY A 392 -12.13 -20.55 27.84
CA GLY A 392 -12.55 -21.84 28.38
C GLY A 392 -11.41 -22.83 28.19
N ALA A 393 -11.03 -23.55 29.26
CA ALA A 393 -9.93 -24.51 29.26
C ALA A 393 -10.05 -25.51 28.10
N VAL A 394 -9.34 -25.25 27.00
CA VAL A 394 -9.27 -26.17 25.86
C VAL A 394 -8.46 -27.38 26.29
N LYS A 395 -8.95 -28.57 25.95
CA LYS A 395 -8.34 -29.82 26.36
C LYS A 395 -7.00 -29.99 25.64
N ARG A 396 -5.93 -29.82 26.42
CA ARG A 396 -4.52 -29.85 26.03
C ARG A 396 -4.19 -31.09 25.21
N THR A 397 -3.85 -30.89 23.94
CA THR A 397 -3.32 -31.94 23.06
C THR A 397 -1.80 -31.94 23.14
N SER A 398 -1.17 -33.10 22.92
CA SER A 398 0.29 -33.21 22.88
C SER A 398 0.86 -32.28 21.81
N ILE A 399 1.85 -31.45 22.19
CA ILE A 399 2.52 -30.51 21.28
C ILE A 399 3.73 -31.20 20.65
N SER A 400 3.83 -31.08 19.34
CA SER A 400 4.96 -31.57 18.56
C SER A 400 5.90 -30.41 18.20
N LEU A 401 7.09 -30.43 18.76
CA LEU A 401 8.15 -29.48 18.44
C LEU A 401 8.85 -29.86 17.13
N HIS A 402 9.05 -28.85 16.29
CA HIS A 402 9.75 -28.97 15.01
C HIS A 402 10.85 -27.92 14.89
N HIS A 403 11.99 -28.31 14.30
CA HIS A 403 13.02 -27.35 13.93
C HIS A 403 12.66 -26.67 12.61
N ALA A 404 12.89 -25.35 12.53
CA ALA A 404 12.60 -24.60 11.31
C ALA A 404 13.35 -25.14 10.08
N THR A 405 14.60 -25.59 10.25
CA THR A 405 15.39 -26.21 9.17
C THR A 405 14.75 -27.48 8.60
N ASP A 406 14.09 -28.28 9.44
CA ASP A 406 13.44 -29.52 9.01
C ASP A 406 12.22 -29.20 8.15
N ILE A 407 11.41 -28.22 8.59
CA ILE A 407 10.25 -27.70 7.86
C ILE A 407 10.68 -27.09 6.52
N LEU A 408 11.72 -26.24 6.52
CA LEU A 408 12.23 -25.59 5.31
C LEU A 408 12.83 -26.60 4.30
N SER A 409 13.33 -27.75 4.76
CA SER A 409 13.92 -28.80 3.90
C SER A 409 12.89 -29.59 3.09
N HIS A 410 11.61 -29.53 3.43
CA HIS A 410 10.58 -30.32 2.74
C HIS A 410 10.31 -29.81 1.32
N SER A 411 9.81 -30.66 0.43
CA SER A 411 9.32 -30.23 -0.89
C SER A 411 7.89 -29.69 -0.82
N GLY A 412 7.58 -28.65 -1.60
CA GLY A 412 6.23 -28.06 -1.61
C GLY A 412 5.87 -27.36 -0.29
N LEU A 413 4.57 -27.27 -0.02
CA LEU A 413 4.03 -26.72 1.24
C LEU A 413 3.98 -27.78 2.33
N VAL A 414 4.17 -27.38 3.58
CA VAL A 414 4.18 -28.27 4.74
C VAL A 414 2.84 -28.20 5.48
N THR A 415 2.29 -29.36 5.80
CA THR A 415 1.06 -29.50 6.57
C THR A 415 1.16 -30.70 7.52
N ASN A 416 0.09 -31.03 8.24
CA ASN A 416 -0.02 -32.30 8.95
C ASN A 416 -1.49 -32.73 9.02
N ALA A 417 -1.76 -33.99 9.37
CA ALA A 417 -3.13 -34.49 9.50
C ALA A 417 -3.88 -33.82 10.68
N ASP A 418 -3.23 -33.77 11.84
CA ASP A 418 -3.78 -33.25 13.09
C ASP A 418 -2.66 -32.79 14.05
N GLY A 419 -3.07 -32.26 15.21
CA GLY A 419 -2.17 -31.89 16.30
C GLY A 419 -1.68 -30.44 16.26
N VAL A 420 -1.06 -30.02 17.37
CA VAL A 420 -0.43 -28.71 17.53
C VAL A 420 1.07 -28.86 17.29
N HIS A 421 1.60 -28.07 16.37
CA HIS A 421 3.00 -28.08 15.97
C HIS A 421 3.65 -26.76 16.31
N PHE A 422 4.66 -26.79 17.19
CA PHE A 422 5.37 -25.60 17.61
C PHE A 422 6.71 -25.48 16.89
N ILE A 423 6.99 -24.31 16.31
CA ILE A 423 8.22 -24.01 15.56
C ILE A 423 8.85 -22.74 16.14
N PRO A 424 9.89 -22.86 16.98
CA PRO A 424 10.61 -21.71 17.50
C PRO A 424 11.51 -21.11 16.41
N THR A 425 11.42 -19.79 16.25
CA THR A 425 12.27 -18.97 15.38
C THR A 425 13.27 -18.12 16.16
N GLY A 426 13.07 -18.00 17.48
CA GLY A 426 13.87 -17.15 18.34
C GLY A 426 13.76 -15.67 17.94
N GLY A 427 12.58 -15.24 17.47
CA GLY A 427 12.32 -13.87 17.05
C GLY A 427 13.02 -13.42 15.75
N ASN A 428 13.63 -14.33 14.98
CA ASN A 428 14.25 -13.99 13.70
C ASN A 428 13.18 -13.81 12.62
N GLU A 429 13.02 -12.57 12.16
CA GLU A 429 11.97 -12.22 11.18
C GLU A 429 12.17 -12.89 9.82
N LEU A 430 13.42 -13.06 9.34
CA LEU A 430 13.66 -13.76 8.06
C LEU A 430 13.18 -15.21 8.12
N LEU A 431 13.39 -15.87 9.27
CA LEU A 431 12.96 -17.23 9.50
C LEU A 431 11.43 -17.33 9.62
N VAL A 432 10.78 -16.39 10.34
CA VAL A 432 9.32 -16.28 10.39
C VAL A 432 8.74 -16.15 8.99
N TRP A 433 9.25 -15.22 8.19
CA TRP A 433 8.79 -15.01 6.81
C TRP A 433 9.01 -16.25 5.93
N ALA A 434 10.17 -16.91 6.03
CA ALA A 434 10.43 -18.15 5.31
C ALA A 434 9.45 -19.28 5.69
N LEU A 435 9.14 -19.43 6.97
CA LEU A 435 8.16 -20.40 7.46
C LEU A 435 6.76 -20.08 6.96
N LEU A 436 6.35 -18.81 6.93
CA LEU A 436 5.05 -18.41 6.37
C LEU A 436 4.92 -18.75 4.89
N GLY A 437 6.02 -18.76 4.14
CA GLY A 437 6.01 -19.20 2.73
C GLY A 437 6.09 -20.72 2.55
N LYS A 438 6.43 -21.45 3.61
CA LYS A 438 6.59 -22.90 3.57
C LYS A 438 5.40 -23.65 4.15
N LEU A 439 4.76 -23.11 5.17
CA LEU A 439 3.60 -23.69 5.83
C LEU A 439 2.34 -23.50 4.98
N TYR A 440 1.50 -24.53 4.95
CA TYR A 440 0.21 -24.45 4.31
C TYR A 440 -0.67 -23.40 5.05
N PRO A 441 -1.20 -22.36 4.38
CA PRO A 441 -1.71 -21.15 5.05
C PRO A 441 -2.95 -21.30 5.93
N GLU A 442 -3.51 -22.51 6.05
CA GLU A 442 -4.85 -22.70 6.59
C GLU A 442 -5.00 -22.48 8.09
N ASN A 443 -3.99 -22.83 8.89
CA ASN A 443 -4.09 -22.76 10.35
C ASN A 443 -2.73 -22.48 11.01
N VAL A 444 -2.11 -21.38 10.58
CA VAL A 444 -0.85 -20.88 11.13
C VAL A 444 -1.16 -19.73 12.09
N VAL A 445 -0.73 -19.85 13.33
CA VAL A 445 -0.83 -18.83 14.38
C VAL A 445 0.56 -18.30 14.69
N LEU A 446 0.72 -16.98 14.66
CA LEU A 446 1.97 -16.29 14.98
C LEU A 446 1.87 -15.71 16.40
N LEU A 447 2.76 -16.15 17.30
CA LEU A 447 2.81 -15.82 18.73
C LEU A 447 3.87 -14.77 19.01
N ASP A 448 3.57 -13.67 19.68
CA ASP A 448 4.46 -12.53 19.98
C ASP A 448 5.48 -12.79 21.08
N HIS A 449 5.07 -13.46 22.16
CA HIS A 449 5.89 -13.67 23.35
C HIS A 449 5.94 -15.14 23.77
N GLY A 450 4.91 -15.92 23.41
CA GLY A 450 4.78 -17.30 23.84
C GLY A 450 4.54 -17.44 25.34
N ASP A 451 4.00 -16.39 25.97
CA ASP A 451 3.54 -16.48 27.35
C ASP A 451 2.26 -17.35 27.44
N GLN A 452 1.92 -17.75 28.66
CA GLN A 452 0.83 -18.71 28.85
C GLN A 452 -0.54 -18.14 28.44
N GLU A 453 -0.78 -16.85 28.63
CA GLU A 453 -2.04 -16.21 28.23
C GLU A 453 -2.17 -16.20 26.70
N GLU A 454 -1.10 -15.86 26.00
CA GLU A 454 -1.04 -15.88 24.55
C GLU A 454 -1.17 -17.30 23.97
N LEU A 455 -0.53 -18.30 24.59
CA LEU A 455 -0.66 -19.69 24.17
C LEU A 455 -2.10 -20.20 24.31
N GLU A 456 -2.78 -19.88 25.42
CA GLU A 456 -4.18 -20.21 25.62
C GLU A 456 -5.08 -19.50 24.58
N ALA A 457 -4.80 -18.22 24.30
CA ALA A 457 -5.47 -17.47 23.23
C ALA A 457 -5.18 -18.08 21.84
N ALA A 458 -3.99 -18.64 21.62
CA ALA A 458 -3.60 -19.27 20.37
C ALA A 458 -4.36 -20.58 20.12
N TYR A 459 -4.63 -21.38 21.16
CA TYR A 459 -5.39 -22.63 21.01
C TYR A 459 -6.84 -22.42 20.58
N VAL A 460 -7.44 -21.31 20.99
CA VAL A 460 -8.79 -20.91 20.53
C VAL A 460 -8.75 -20.09 19.24
N SER A 461 -7.57 -19.67 18.79
CA SER A 461 -7.36 -18.98 17.52
C SER A 461 -7.22 -19.97 16.37
N GLY A 462 -7.52 -19.50 15.16
CA GLY A 462 -7.39 -20.33 13.96
C GLY A 462 -8.70 -20.96 13.50
N LYS A 463 -8.60 -22.10 12.83
CA LYS A 463 -9.76 -22.83 12.32
C LYS A 463 -10.52 -23.61 13.39
N GLY A 464 -9.86 -23.95 14.50
CA GLY A 464 -10.44 -24.76 15.58
C GLY A 464 -10.56 -26.26 15.27
N PHE A 465 -10.03 -26.73 14.15
CA PHE A 465 -9.96 -28.15 13.78
C PHE A 465 -8.76 -28.44 12.88
N GLY A 466 -8.32 -29.71 12.86
CA GLY A 466 -7.17 -30.17 12.07
C GLY A 466 -5.82 -29.79 12.69
N THR A 467 -4.77 -29.77 11.87
CA THR A 467 -3.44 -29.34 12.27
C THR A 467 -3.40 -27.85 12.60
N GLN A 468 -2.63 -27.46 13.62
CA GLN A 468 -2.34 -26.06 13.96
C GLN A 468 -0.83 -25.88 14.06
N PHE A 469 -0.29 -24.87 13.36
CA PHE A 469 1.11 -24.48 13.49
C PHE A 469 1.23 -23.21 14.33
N LEU A 470 2.03 -23.27 15.39
CA LEU A 470 2.40 -22.16 16.24
C LEU A 470 3.84 -21.74 15.90
N VAL A 471 4.01 -20.47 15.50
CA VAL A 471 5.32 -19.90 15.15
C VAL A 471 5.66 -18.80 16.15
N LEU A 472 6.85 -18.86 16.77
CA LEU A 472 7.31 -17.88 17.78
C LEU A 472 8.66 -17.27 17.42
#